data_AF-A0A1I0ZIN1-F1
#
_entry.id   AF-A0A1I0ZIN1-F1
#
_cell.length_a   1.000
_cell.length_b   1.000
_cell.length_c   1.000
_cell.angle_alpha   90.00
_cell.angle_beta   90.00
_cell.angle_gamma   90.00
#
_symmetry.space_group_name_H-M   'P 1'
#
loop_
_entity.id
_entity.type
_entity.pdbx_description
1 polymer ?
#
loop_
_entity_poly.entity_id
_entity_poly.type
_entity_poly.pdbx_seq_one_letter_code
_entity_poly.pdbx_strand_id
1 'polypeptide(L)' 'MNFLEVFDYYFLVMTLGYCFFVYNFTSKSYKKEGDFKAFKLSKKVSVIVSILSFILFVAARFF' A
#
# COMPACT_ATOMS: atom_id res chain seq x y z
N MET A 1 -7.52 7.02 24.36
CA MET A 1 -7.23 7.01 22.91
C MET A 1 -8.56 7.04 22.19
N ASN A 2 -8.76 8.03 21.32
CA ASN A 2 -10.03 8.22 20.63
C ASN A 2 -10.23 7.06 19.64
N PHE A 3 -11.44 6.49 19.57
CA PHE A 3 -11.77 5.37 18.67
C PHE A 3 -11.38 5.66 17.20
N LEU A 4 -11.47 6.93 16.79
CA LEU A 4 -11.00 7.43 15.49
C LEU A 4 -9.52 7.19 15.25
N GLU A 5 -8.66 7.43 16.23
CA GLU A 5 -7.20 7.22 16.07
C GLU A 5 -6.89 5.75 15.82
N VAL A 6 -7.51 4.86 16.59
CA VAL A 6 -7.30 3.41 16.45
C VAL A 6 -7.77 2.94 15.07
N PHE A 7 -8.88 3.49 14.57
CA PHE A 7 -9.39 3.18 13.24
C PHE A 7 -8.43 3.65 12.13
N ASP A 8 -7.88 4.86 12.22
CA ASP A 8 -6.90 5.38 11.26
C ASP A 8 -5.61 4.56 11.24
N TYR A 9 -5.07 4.20 12.42
CA TYR A 9 -3.90 3.32 12.49
C TYR A 9 -4.19 1.94 11.90
N TYR A 10 -5.37 1.37 12.16
CA TYR A 10 -5.78 0.09 11.60
C TYR A 10 -5.89 0.15 10.07
N PHE A 11 -6.50 1.20 9.53
CA PHE A 11 -6.65 1.39 8.09
C PHE A 11 -5.30 1.58 7.39
N LEU A 12 -4.38 2.34 8.01
CA LEU A 12 -3.00 2.50 7.54
C LEU A 12 -2.27 1.15 7.47
N VAL A 13 -2.31 0.37 8.56
CA VAL A 13 -1.64 -0.94 8.64
C VAL A 13 -2.20 -1.92 7.62
N MET A 14 -3.52 -1.96 7.45
CA MET A 14 -4.17 -2.78 6.42
C MET A 14 -3.76 -2.37 5.00
N THR A 15 -3.68 -1.07 4.73
CA THR A 15 -3.31 -0.54 3.41
C THR A 15 -1.84 -0.82 3.08
N LEU A 16 -0.93 -0.63 4.04
CA LEU A 16 0.49 -0.96 3.91
C LEU A 16 0.69 -2.48 3.75
N GLY A 17 -0.04 -3.29 4.52
CA GLY A 17 -0.02 -4.75 4.40
C GLY A 17 -0.46 -5.22 3.02
N TYR A 18 -1.54 -4.64 2.48
CA TYR A 18 -2.01 -4.93 1.13
C TYR A 18 -0.98 -4.52 0.06
N CYS A 19 -0.38 -3.33 0.17
CA CYS A 19 0.68 -2.90 -0.75
C CYS A 19 1.90 -3.83 -0.70
N PHE A 20 2.29 -4.30 0.48
CA PHE A 20 3.39 -5.25 0.63
C PHE A 20 3.07 -6.61 0.00
N PHE A 21 1.82 -7.08 0.16
CA PHE A 21 1.34 -8.29 -0.46
C PHE A 21 1.34 -8.16 -2.00
N VAL A 22 0.79 -7.09 -2.56
CA VAL A 22 0.80 -6.85 -4.02
C VAL A 22 2.23 -6.75 -4.55
N TYR A 23 3.10 -6.06 -3.82
CA TYR A 23 4.50 -5.91 -4.20
C TYR A 23 5.27 -7.24 -4.22
N ASN A 24 5.00 -8.18 -3.31
CA ASN A 24 5.74 -9.44 -3.21
C ASN A 24 5.07 -10.64 -3.87
N PHE A 25 3.76 -10.79 -3.73
CA PHE A 25 3.00 -11.95 -4.22
C PHE A 25 2.45 -11.69 -5.62
N THR A 26 1.65 -10.65 -5.79
CA THR A 26 1.00 -10.35 -7.08
C THR A 26 2.04 -10.06 -8.16
N SER A 27 3.10 -9.32 -7.82
CA SER A 27 4.20 -9.06 -8.76
C SER A 27 4.91 -10.36 -9.19
N LYS A 28 5.16 -11.31 -8.28
CA LYS A 28 5.74 -12.62 -8.64
C LYS A 28 4.81 -13.43 -9.55
N SER A 29 3.50 -13.28 -9.39
CA SER A 29 2.51 -13.92 -10.27
C SER A 29 2.60 -13.38 -11.70
N TYR A 30 2.61 -12.06 -11.88
CA TYR A 30 2.79 -11.43 -13.20
C TYR A 30 4.13 -11.80 -13.86
N LYS A 31 5.19 -11.96 -13.07
CA LYS A 31 6.48 -12.44 -13.58
C LYS A 31 6.39 -13.90 -14.09
N LYS A 32 5.59 -14.75 -13.45
CA LYS A 32 5.38 -16.16 -13.88
C LYS A 32 4.52 -16.26 -15.15
N GLU A 33 3.59 -15.34 -15.34
CA GLU A 33 2.77 -15.24 -16.55
C GLU A 33 3.50 -14.59 -17.74
N GLY A 34 4.73 -14.10 -17.54
CA GLY A 34 5.53 -13.46 -18.59
C GLY A 34 5.15 -12.00 -18.86
N ASP A 35 4.25 -11.41 -18.05
CA ASP A 35 3.77 -10.04 -18.24
C ASP A 35 4.60 -9.03 -17.43
N PHE A 36 5.75 -8.65 -17.99
CA PHE A 36 6.71 -7.75 -17.35
C PHE A 36 6.20 -6.31 -17.19
N LYS A 37 5.23 -5.87 -18.03
CA LYS A 37 4.59 -4.56 -17.89
C LYS A 37 3.73 -4.51 -16.64
N ALA A 38 2.86 -5.51 -16.46
CA ALA A 38 2.01 -5.65 -15.28
C ALA A 38 2.85 -5.81 -14.00
N PHE A 39 3.96 -6.54 -14.06
CA PHE A 39 4.93 -6.65 -12.96
C PHE A 39 5.48 -5.30 -12.50
N LYS A 40 5.97 -4.48 -13.44
CA LYS A 40 6.58 -3.18 -13.11
C LYS A 40 5.53 -2.17 -12.64
N LEU A 41 4.33 -2.23 -13.22
CA LEU A 41 3.21 -1.37 -12.85
C LEU A 41 2.71 -1.69 -11.43
N SER A 42 2.44 -2.96 -11.11
CA SER A 42 1.97 -3.38 -9.78
C SER A 42 2.94 -2.98 -8.67
N LYS A 43 4.25 -3.11 -8.91
CA LYS A 43 5.28 -2.62 -7.97
C LYS A 43 5.24 -1.11 -7.80
N LYS A 44 5.21 -0.34 -8.90
CA LYS A 44 5.15 1.14 -8.84
C LYS A 44 3.90 1.62 -8.12
N VAL A 45 2.73 1.05 -8.46
CA VAL A 45 1.45 1.42 -7.86
C VAL A 45 1.47 1.12 -6.36
N SER A 46 1.96 -0.06 -5.94
CA SER A 46 2.05 -0.41 -4.51
C SER A 46 2.91 0.58 -3.72
N VAL A 47 4.04 1.02 -4.29
CA VAL A 47 4.93 2.01 -3.67
C VAL A 47 4.25 3.38 -3.58
N ILE A 48 3.64 3.85 -4.68
CA ILE A 48 2.96 5.15 -4.72
C ILE A 48 1.79 5.19 -3.73
N VAL A 49 0.97 4.14 -3.69
CA VAL A 49 -0.18 4.04 -2.77
C VAL A 49 0.29 3.98 -1.32
N SER A 50 1.37 3.26 -1.01
CA SER A 50 1.96 3.25 0.34
C SER A 50 2.40 4.64 0.78
N ILE A 51 3.10 5.38 -0.10
CA ILE A 51 3.58 6.73 0.19
C ILE A 51 2.40 7.70 0.37
N LEU A 52 1.41 7.67 -0.52
CA LEU A 52 0.20 8.51 -0.41
C LEU A 52 -0.56 8.25 0.90
N SER A 53 -0.71 6.97 1.27
CA SER A 53 -1.38 6.58 2.51
C SER A 53 -0.64 7.11 3.74
N PHE A 54 0.69 7.09 3.69
CA PHE A 54 1.51 7.65 4.75
C PHE A 54 1.40 9.18 4.85
N ILE A 55 1.41 9.88 3.71
CA ILE A 55 1.24 11.34 3.63
C ILE A 55 -0.14 11.74 4.15
N LEU A 56 -1.21 11.05 3.74
CA LEU A 56 -2.57 11.30 4.19
C LEU A 56 -2.72 11.10 5.69
N PHE A 57 -2.10 10.05 6.24
CA PHE A 57 -2.12 9.78 7.67
C PHE A 57 -1.39 10.87 8.47
N VAL A 58 -0.22 11.31 8.00
CA VAL A 58 0.50 12.43 8.62
C VAL A 58 -0.29 13.72 8.51
N ALA A 59 -0.88 14.03 7.33
CA ALA A 59 -1.69 15.22 7.13
C ALA A 59 -2.92 15.24 8.05
N ALA A 60 -3.65 14.13 8.17
CA ALA A 60 -4.82 14.03 9.04
C ALA A 60 -4.50 14.14 10.55
N ARG A 61 -3.22 13.95 10.92
CA ARG A 61 -2.77 13.98 12.32
C ARG A 61 -2.17 15.32 12.74
N PHE A 62 -1.54 16.02 11.81
CA PHE A 62 -0.77 17.24 12.07
C PHE A 62 -1.42 18.52 11.49
N PHE A 63 -2.52 18.39 10.75
CA PHE A 63 -3.30 19.49 10.19
C PHE A 63 -4.74 19.42 10.72
#